data_AF-A0AA43LAH3-F1
#
_entry.id   AF-A0AA43LAH3-F1
#
_cell.length_a   1.000
_cell.length_b   1.000
_cell.length_c   1.000
_cell.angle_alpha   90.00
_cell.angle_beta   90.00
_cell.angle_gamma   90.00
#
_symmetry.space_group_name_H-M   'P 1'
#
loop_
_entity.id
_entity.type
_entity.pdbx_description
1 polymer ?
#
loop_
_entity_poly.entity_id
_entity_poly.type
_entity_poly.pdbx_seq_one_letter_code
_entity_poly.pdbx_strand_id
1 'polypeptide(L)'
;MDIFTVFPTISTSFIVLSAVLVAIGWWLIIKGKREAHKKTMIAAAIAALLFFIVYVSRTLFVGNTSWGGPDELQTIYQVFLIFHIVLATVAAVFGLTTLTLGFKAKYSKHRKWGRVTSIIWFITAITGVMVYVLLYVLYPGGHTKPVWEVILGA
;
A
#
# COMPACT_ATOMS: atom_id res chain seq x y z
N MET A 1 20.24 10.52 -2.02
CA MET A 1 18.80 10.59 -1.66
C MET A 1 18.72 10.87 -0.19
N ASP A 2 17.94 11.87 0.22
CA ASP A 2 17.67 12.15 1.64
C ASP A 2 16.71 11.11 2.25
N ILE A 3 16.58 11.14 3.58
CA ILE A 3 15.73 10.22 4.34
C ILE A 3 14.24 10.35 3.97
N PHE A 4 13.79 11.53 3.57
CA PHE A 4 12.41 11.81 3.20
C PHE A 4 12.04 11.20 1.85
N THR A 5 13.02 10.92 1.01
CA THR A 5 12.84 10.21 -0.27
C THR A 5 13.09 8.70 -0.11
N VAL A 6 14.12 8.30 0.65
CA VAL A 6 14.51 6.88 0.79
C VAL A 6 13.38 6.03 1.40
N PHE A 7 12.75 6.48 2.49
CA PHE A 7 11.70 5.71 3.15
C PHE A 7 10.47 5.50 2.24
N PRO A 8 9.92 6.54 1.59
CA PRO A 8 8.86 6.38 0.60
C PRO A 8 9.24 5.47 -0.55
N THR A 9 10.45 5.57 -1.10
CA THR A 9 10.90 4.69 -2.19
C THR A 9 10.92 3.24 -1.76
N ILE A 10 11.47 2.94 -0.58
CA ILE A 10 11.52 1.58 -0.04
C ILE A 10 10.11 1.04 0.22
N SER A 11 9.26 1.83 0.88
CA SER A 11 7.88 1.42 1.15
C SER A 11 7.11 1.16 -0.15
N THR A 12 7.19 2.08 -1.12
CA THR A 12 6.55 1.96 -2.43
C THR A 12 7.05 0.73 -3.19
N SER A 13 8.35 0.43 -3.10
CA SER A 13 8.92 -0.78 -3.71
C SER A 13 8.32 -2.06 -3.10
N PHE A 14 8.11 -2.11 -1.79
CA PHE A 14 7.49 -3.26 -1.13
C PHE A 14 6.03 -3.48 -1.54
N ILE A 15 5.22 -2.42 -1.65
CA ILE A 15 3.82 -2.58 -2.05
C ILE A 15 3.69 -2.93 -3.54
N VAL A 16 4.58 -2.40 -4.40
CA VAL A 16 4.68 -2.81 -5.80
C VAL A 16 5.08 -4.28 -5.92
N LEU A 17 6.10 -4.72 -5.17
CA LEU A 17 6.49 -6.13 -5.10
C LEU A 17 5.33 -7.01 -4.64
N SER A 18 4.60 -6.58 -3.61
CA SER A 18 3.40 -7.27 -3.15
C SER A 18 2.35 -7.40 -4.26
N ALA A 19 2.05 -6.32 -4.98
CA ALA A 19 1.11 -6.34 -6.10
C ALA A 19 1.55 -7.31 -7.22
N VAL A 20 2.83 -7.29 -7.60
CA VAL A 20 3.38 -8.24 -8.59
C VAL A 20 3.22 -9.69 -8.12
N LEU A 21 3.52 -9.98 -6.85
CA LEU A 21 3.32 -11.31 -6.28
C LEU A 21 1.84 -11.69 -6.23
N VAL A 22 0.92 -10.76 -5.95
CA VAL A 22 -0.53 -11.00 -6.05
C VAL A 22 -0.93 -11.38 -7.48
N ALA A 23 -0.40 -10.70 -8.50
CA ALA A 23 -0.66 -11.04 -9.90
C ALA A 23 -0.14 -12.44 -10.26
N ILE A 24 1.08 -12.78 -9.84
CA ILE A 24 1.66 -14.11 -10.04
C ILE A 24 0.81 -15.18 -9.33
N GLY A 25 0.44 -14.96 -8.08
CA GLY A 25 -0.36 -15.92 -7.34
C GLY A 25 -1.78 -16.09 -7.91
N TRP A 26 -2.37 -15.03 -8.46
CA TRP A 26 -3.62 -15.11 -9.21
C TRP A 26 -3.49 -15.99 -10.45
N TRP A 27 -2.42 -15.80 -11.22
CA TRP A 27 -2.14 -16.65 -12.38
C TRP A 27 -1.92 -18.12 -11.97
N LEU A 28 -1.18 -18.37 -10.89
CA LEU A 28 -0.92 -19.71 -10.35
C LEU A 28 -2.21 -20.45 -9.97
N ILE A 29 -3.17 -19.76 -9.33
CA ILE A 29 -4.43 -20.41 -8.94
C ILE A 29 -5.34 -20.70 -10.14
N ILE A 30 -5.32 -19.85 -11.18
CA ILE A 30 -6.00 -20.15 -12.45
C ILE A 30 -5.43 -21.43 -13.08
N LYS A 31 -4.11 -21.63 -13.00
CA LYS A 31 -3.43 -22.86 -13.45
C LYS A 31 -3.60 -24.06 -12.51
N GLY A 32 -4.39 -23.93 -11.44
CA GLY A 32 -4.62 -25.01 -10.48
C GLY A 32 -3.44 -25.31 -9.54
N LYS A 33 -2.35 -24.53 -9.60
CA LYS A 33 -1.13 -24.73 -8.79
C LYS A 33 -1.31 -24.17 -7.37
N ARG A 34 -2.11 -24.87 -6.54
CA ARG A 34 -2.53 -24.42 -5.20
C ARG A 34 -1.38 -24.16 -4.23
N GLU A 35 -0.42 -25.08 -4.14
CA GLU A 35 0.73 -24.93 -3.24
C GLU A 35 1.61 -23.74 -3.62
N ALA A 36 1.86 -23.57 -4.92
CA ALA A 36 2.60 -22.42 -5.43
C ALA A 36 1.85 -21.12 -5.14
N HIS A 37 0.53 -21.07 -5.42
CA HIS A 37 -0.32 -19.93 -5.07
C HIS A 37 -0.20 -19.56 -3.59
N LYS A 38 -0.33 -20.53 -2.68
CA LYS A 38 -0.24 -20.31 -1.23
C LYS A 38 1.12 -19.70 -0.85
N LYS A 39 2.23 -20.28 -1.32
CA LYS A 39 3.57 -19.75 -1.05
C LYS A 39 3.74 -18.32 -1.56
N THR A 40 3.28 -18.04 -2.78
CA THR A 40 3.34 -16.70 -3.38
C THR A 40 2.46 -15.70 -2.63
N MET A 41 1.26 -16.07 -2.18
CA MET A 41 0.39 -15.18 -1.39
C MET A 41 0.98 -14.86 -0.02
N ILE A 42 1.66 -15.81 0.62
CA ILE A 42 2.38 -15.55 1.87
C ILE A 42 3.53 -14.56 1.63
N ALA A 43 4.32 -14.74 0.57
CA ALA A 43 5.36 -13.78 0.21
C ALA A 43 4.80 -12.38 -0.08
N ALA A 44 3.66 -12.29 -0.80
CA ALA A 44 2.97 -11.04 -1.06
C ALA A 44 2.51 -10.35 0.24
N ALA A 45 2.00 -11.13 1.20
CA ALA A 45 1.57 -10.63 2.50
C ALA A 45 2.76 -10.12 3.34
N ILE A 46 3.90 -10.81 3.30
CA ILE A 46 5.13 -10.35 3.96
C ILE A 46 5.61 -9.03 3.35
N ALA A 47 5.64 -8.91 2.02
CA ALA A 47 5.99 -7.65 1.35
C ALA A 47 5.03 -6.51 1.75
N ALA A 48 3.72 -6.77 1.81
CA ALA A 48 2.75 -5.78 2.27
C ALA A 48 2.96 -5.39 3.75
N LEU A 49 3.31 -6.34 4.61
CA LEU A 49 3.62 -6.07 6.01
C LEU A 49 4.87 -5.18 6.15
N LEU A 50 5.92 -5.47 5.37
CA LEU A 50 7.14 -4.65 5.35
C LEU A 50 6.84 -3.23 4.85
N PHE A 51 5.98 -3.06 3.85
CA PHE A 51 5.47 -1.75 3.46
C PHE A 51 4.84 -1.00 4.65
N PHE A 52 3.92 -1.64 5.39
CA PHE A 52 3.27 -1.00 6.53
C PHE A 52 4.25 -0.62 7.64
N ILE A 53 5.21 -1.51 7.95
CA ILE A 53 6.24 -1.22 8.95
C ILE A 53 7.03 0.04 8.55
N VAL A 54 7.56 0.08 7.33
CA VAL A 54 8.35 1.22 6.84
C VAL A 54 7.50 2.49 6.78
N TYR A 55 6.27 2.42 6.28
CA TYR A 55 5.35 3.56 6.16
C TYR A 55 4.99 4.16 7.53
N VAL A 56 4.63 3.31 8.50
CA VAL A 56 4.28 3.75 9.85
C VAL A 56 5.51 4.29 10.56
N SER A 57 6.66 3.62 10.50
CA SER A 57 7.91 4.12 11.08
C SER A 57 8.26 5.50 10.55
N ARG A 58 8.18 5.72 9.24
CA ARG A 58 8.40 7.04 8.64
C ARG A 58 7.44 8.08 9.21
N THR A 59 6.14 7.78 9.20
CA THR A 59 5.09 8.70 9.65
C THR A 59 5.28 9.08 11.12
N LEU A 60 5.72 8.13 11.95
CA LEU A 60 5.93 8.34 13.38
C LEU A 60 7.24 9.06 13.69
N PHE A 61 8.35 8.78 13.01
CA PHE A 61 9.67 9.28 13.44
C PHE A 61 10.25 10.39 12.55
N VAL A 62 9.85 10.46 11.28
CA VAL A 62 10.40 11.40 10.29
C VAL A 62 9.38 12.46 9.88
N GLY A 63 8.09 12.09 9.86
CA GLY A 63 7.00 12.94 9.41
C GLY A 63 6.62 12.70 7.94
N ASN A 64 5.77 13.57 7.40
CA ASN A 64 5.16 13.43 6.08
C ASN A 64 5.64 14.49 5.09
N THR A 65 5.33 14.31 3.81
CA THR A 65 5.65 15.25 2.73
C THR A 65 4.43 16.11 2.44
N SER A 66 4.62 17.42 2.29
CA SER A 66 3.56 18.34 1.86
C SER A 66 3.47 18.40 0.33
N TRP A 67 2.35 18.91 -0.18
CA TRP A 67 2.19 19.18 -1.61
C TRP A 67 3.14 20.31 -2.04
N GLY A 68 3.94 20.07 -3.08
CA GLY A 68 4.86 21.07 -3.66
C GLY A 68 4.45 21.59 -5.04
N GLY A 69 3.24 21.25 -5.50
CA GLY A 69 2.75 21.63 -6.82
C GLY A 69 1.92 22.93 -6.79
N PRO A 70 1.33 23.33 -7.93
CA PRO A 70 0.47 24.51 -8.01
C PRO A 70 -0.68 24.47 -7.01
N ASP A 71 -1.03 25.63 -6.44
CA ASP A 71 -2.11 25.78 -5.43
C ASP A 71 -3.48 25.34 -5.99
N GLU A 72 -3.74 25.63 -7.27
CA GLU A 72 -4.97 25.23 -7.97
C GLU A 72 -5.20 23.71 -7.98
N LEU A 73 -4.11 22.92 -7.95
CA LEU A 73 -4.16 21.46 -7.94
C LEU A 73 -4.15 20.85 -6.53
N GLN A 74 -3.87 21.64 -5.50
CA GLN A 74 -3.72 21.15 -4.13
C GLN A 74 -4.99 20.45 -3.63
N THR A 75 -6.16 21.06 -3.87
CA THR A 75 -7.45 20.48 -3.46
C THR A 75 -7.74 19.16 -4.17
N ILE A 76 -7.46 19.11 -5.48
CA ILE A 76 -7.63 17.89 -6.30
C ILE A 76 -6.73 16.77 -5.77
N TYR A 77 -5.47 17.09 -5.48
CA TYR A 77 -4.52 16.16 -4.89
C TYR A 77 -4.99 15.66 -3.52
N GLN A 78 -5.47 16.54 -2.64
CA GLN A 78 -5.97 16.16 -1.32
C GLN A 78 -7.17 15.22 -1.39
N VAL A 79 -8.13 15.48 -2.28
CA VAL A 79 -9.27 14.58 -2.53
C VAL A 79 -8.78 13.21 -3.02
N PHE A 80 -7.84 13.20 -3.97
CA PHE A 80 -7.23 11.96 -4.46
C PHE A 80 -6.49 11.19 -3.35
N LEU A 81 -5.76 11.90 -2.49
CA LEU A 81 -5.03 11.30 -1.37
C LEU A 81 -5.99 10.66 -0.37
N ILE A 82 -7.08 11.35 0.01
CA ILE A 82 -8.11 10.80 0.89
C ILE A 82 -8.74 9.56 0.26
N PHE A 83 -9.07 9.61 -1.03
CA PHE A 83 -9.57 8.46 -1.76
C PHE A 83 -8.60 7.26 -1.69
N HIS A 84 -7.31 7.50 -1.94
CA HIS A 84 -6.29 6.46 -1.85
C HIS A 84 -6.19 5.86 -0.44
N ILE A 85 -6.19 6.70 0.60
CA ILE A 85 -6.11 6.24 2.00
C ILE A 85 -7.31 5.35 2.34
N VAL A 86 -8.53 5.80 2.04
CA VAL A 86 -9.75 5.01 2.28
C VAL A 86 -9.67 3.68 1.55
N LEU A 87 -9.28 3.71 0.28
CA LEU A 87 -9.14 2.51 -0.54
C LEU A 87 -8.06 1.56 0.02
N ALA A 88 -6.95 2.09 0.53
CA ALA A 88 -5.89 1.31 1.18
C ALA A 88 -6.36 0.65 2.48
N THR A 89 -7.13 1.35 3.30
CA THR A 89 -7.75 0.78 4.50
C THR A 89 -8.70 -0.38 4.15
N VAL A 90 -9.56 -0.19 3.14
CA VAL A 90 -10.45 -1.27 2.67
C VAL A 90 -9.66 -2.46 2.15
N ALA A 91 -8.62 -2.21 1.35
CA ALA A 91 -7.75 -3.26 0.82
C ALA A 91 -7.08 -4.07 1.93
N ALA A 92 -6.59 -3.41 2.99
CA ALA A 92 -5.97 -4.07 4.13
C ALA A 92 -6.95 -5.01 4.86
N VAL A 93 -8.17 -4.53 5.15
CA VAL A 93 -9.22 -5.34 5.80
C VAL A 93 -9.57 -6.57 4.95
N PHE A 94 -9.74 -6.37 3.65
CA PHE A 94 -10.07 -7.45 2.72
C PHE A 94 -8.90 -8.44 2.55
N GLY A 95 -7.66 -7.95 2.54
CA GLY A 95 -6.44 -8.75 2.52
C GLY A 95 -6.36 -9.68 3.73
N LEU A 96 -6.50 -9.14 4.95
CA LEU A 96 -6.53 -9.93 6.19
C LEU A 96 -7.67 -10.95 6.21
N THR A 97 -8.87 -10.54 5.78
CA THR A 97 -10.03 -11.45 5.68
C THR A 97 -9.74 -12.61 4.72
N THR A 98 -9.16 -12.34 3.56
CA THR A 98 -8.87 -13.35 2.53
C THR A 98 -7.78 -14.32 2.96
N LEU A 99 -6.73 -13.82 3.63
CA LEU A 99 -5.68 -14.63 4.25
C LEU A 99 -6.27 -15.53 5.34
N THR A 100 -7.11 -14.99 6.23
CA THR A 100 -7.78 -15.74 7.31
C THR A 100 -8.64 -16.87 6.74
N LEU A 101 -9.39 -16.61 5.67
CA LEU A 101 -10.18 -17.64 4.99
C LEU A 101 -9.30 -18.73 4.37
N GLY A 102 -8.13 -18.35 3.82
CA GLY A 102 -7.15 -19.28 3.28
C GLY A 102 -6.55 -20.19 4.36
N PHE A 103 -6.13 -19.63 5.50
CA PHE A 103 -5.57 -20.39 6.63
C PHE A 103 -6.61 -21.29 7.31
N LYS A 104 -7.88 -20.87 7.38
CA LYS A 104 -8.99 -21.69 7.91
C LYS A 104 -9.53 -22.72 6.89
N ALA A 105 -8.86 -22.91 5.76
CA ALA A 105 -9.27 -23.81 4.68
C ALA A 105 -10.72 -23.58 4.18
N LYS A 106 -11.27 -22.37 4.33
CA LYS A 106 -12.63 -22.01 3.87
C LYS A 106 -12.62 -21.62 2.39
N TYR A 107 -12.19 -22.54 1.53
CA TYR A 107 -11.83 -22.25 0.14
C TYR A 107 -12.97 -21.70 -0.73
N SER A 108 -14.21 -22.14 -0.50
CA SER A 108 -15.38 -21.60 -1.21
C SER A 108 -15.54 -20.09 -0.98
N LYS A 109 -15.46 -19.66 0.28
CA LYS A 109 -15.49 -18.24 0.65
C LYS A 109 -14.22 -17.53 0.18
N HIS A 110 -13.05 -18.13 0.37
CA HIS A 110 -11.78 -17.56 -0.08
C HIS A 110 -11.79 -17.25 -1.58
N ARG A 111 -12.32 -18.13 -2.45
CA ARG A 111 -12.41 -17.87 -3.90
C ARG A 111 -13.34 -16.69 -4.24
N LYS A 112 -14.46 -16.53 -3.52
CA LYS A 112 -15.38 -15.40 -3.74
C LYS A 112 -14.73 -14.08 -3.32
N TRP A 113 -14.22 -14.02 -2.09
CA TRP A 113 -13.62 -12.83 -1.52
C TRP A 113 -12.28 -12.49 -2.17
N GLY A 114 -11.43 -13.48 -2.42
CA GLY A 114 -10.13 -13.30 -3.05
C GLY A 114 -10.22 -12.58 -4.39
N ARG A 115 -11.30 -12.81 -5.17
CA ARG A 115 -11.51 -12.07 -6.43
C ARG A 115 -11.70 -10.58 -6.22
N VAL A 116 -12.56 -10.21 -5.28
CA VAL A 116 -12.84 -8.82 -4.93
C VAL A 116 -11.60 -8.17 -4.31
N THR A 117 -10.96 -8.87 -3.37
CA THR A 117 -9.74 -8.43 -2.70
C THR A 117 -8.63 -8.10 -3.69
N SER A 118 -8.35 -8.98 -4.66
CA SER A 118 -7.28 -8.71 -5.63
C SER A 118 -7.59 -7.50 -6.52
N ILE A 119 -8.84 -7.31 -6.95
CA ILE A 119 -9.23 -6.13 -7.76
C ILE A 119 -8.97 -4.85 -6.96
N ILE A 120 -9.47 -4.79 -5.72
CA ILE A 120 -9.25 -3.63 -4.84
C ILE A 120 -7.75 -3.43 -4.64
N TRP A 121 -7.00 -4.49 -4.34
CA TRP A 121 -5.56 -4.44 -4.09
C TRP A 121 -4.77 -3.84 -5.25
N PHE A 122 -5.08 -4.20 -6.50
CA PHE A 122 -4.42 -3.64 -7.68
C PHE A 122 -4.74 -2.16 -7.87
N ILE A 123 -6.00 -1.75 -7.70
CA ILE A 123 -6.39 -0.34 -7.80
C ILE A 123 -5.69 0.48 -6.70
N THR A 124 -5.64 -0.04 -5.47
CA THR A 124 -4.91 0.57 -4.36
C THR A 124 -3.42 0.72 -4.67
N ALA A 125 -2.77 -0.33 -5.18
CA ALA A 125 -1.34 -0.27 -5.49
C ALA A 125 -1.03 0.76 -6.57
N ILE A 126 -1.84 0.81 -7.64
CA ILE A 126 -1.69 1.80 -8.72
C ILE A 126 -1.84 3.23 -8.17
N THR A 127 -2.90 3.48 -7.40
CA THR A 127 -3.13 4.80 -6.80
C THR A 127 -2.03 5.18 -5.81
N GLY A 128 -1.46 4.24 -5.07
CA GLY A 128 -0.33 4.47 -4.17
C GLY A 128 0.96 4.83 -4.92
N VAL A 129 1.24 4.16 -6.04
CA VAL A 129 2.35 4.55 -6.94
C VAL A 129 2.12 5.95 -7.49
N MET A 130 0.88 6.32 -7.84
CA MET A 130 0.58 7.69 -8.27
C MET A 130 0.79 8.72 -7.16
N VAL A 131 0.42 8.42 -5.91
CA VAL A 131 0.77 9.30 -4.76
C VAL A 131 2.28 9.50 -4.67
N TYR A 132 3.07 8.43 -4.81
CA TYR A 132 4.53 8.53 -4.81
C TYR A 132 5.06 9.39 -5.98
N VAL A 133 4.59 9.16 -7.20
CA VAL A 133 5.02 9.93 -8.37
C VAL A 133 4.69 11.41 -8.21
N LEU A 134 3.47 11.73 -7.74
CA LEU A 134 3.04 13.11 -7.53
C LEU A 134 3.91 13.82 -6.49
N LEU A 135 4.19 13.17 -5.34
CA LEU A 135 4.90 13.81 -4.23
C LEU A 135 6.43 13.80 -4.33
N TYR A 136 7.04 12.87 -5.07
CA TYR A 136 8.50 12.70 -5.06
C TYR A 136 9.15 12.82 -6.44
N VAL A 137 8.35 12.88 -7.51
CA VAL A 137 8.88 13.00 -8.89
C VAL A 137 8.38 14.28 -9.55
N LEU A 138 7.07 14.53 -9.54
CA LEU A 138 6.48 15.66 -10.27
C LEU A 138 6.40 16.94 -9.43
N TYR A 139 5.96 16.83 -8.18
CA TYR A 139 5.71 17.98 -7.30
C TYR A 139 6.34 17.78 -5.91
N PRO A 140 7.68 17.64 -5.84
CA PRO A 140 8.38 17.50 -4.57
C PRO A 140 8.12 18.72 -3.68
N GLY A 141 7.45 18.48 -2.56
CA GLY A 141 7.13 19.52 -1.57
C GLY A 141 8.04 19.47 -0.35
N GLY A 142 7.70 20.30 0.62
CA GLY A 142 8.40 20.36 1.90
C GLY A 142 8.16 19.14 2.78
N HIS A 143 8.76 19.16 3.96
CA HIS A 143 8.62 18.13 4.97
C HIS A 143 7.88 18.68 6.19
N THR A 144 7.05 17.82 6.77
CA THR A 144 6.30 18.12 7.99
C THR A 144 6.95 17.45 9.18
N LYS A 145 6.84 18.07 10.36
CA LYS A 145 7.28 17.45 11.60
C LYS A 145 6.46 16.19 11.90
N PRO A 146 7.02 15.21 12.63
CA PRO A 146 6.26 14.12 13.20
C PRO A 146 5.07 14.61 14.04
N VAL A 147 3.95 13.87 14.00
CA VAL A 147 2.70 14.28 14.67
C VAL A 147 2.87 14.44 16.18
N TRP A 148 3.71 13.63 16.83
CA TRP A 148 3.94 13.75 18.27
C TRP A 148 4.73 15.00 18.65
N GLU A 149 5.65 15.49 17.81
CA GLU A 149 6.34 16.77 18.06
C GLU A 149 5.34 17.92 18.00
N VAL A 150 4.42 17.88 17.03
CA VAL A 150 3.37 18.90 16.87
C VAL A 150 2.42 18.91 18.07
N ILE A 151 2.05 17.73 18.59
CA ILE A 151 1.14 17.61 19.74
C ILE A 151 1.84 17.99 21.06
N LEU A 152 3.10 17.57 21.24
CA LEU A 152 3.85 17.76 22.49
C LEU A 152 4.63 19.08 22.54
N GLY A 153 4.66 19.85 21.44
CA GLY A 153 5.31 21.16 21.38
C GLY A 153 6.84 21.08 21.45
N ALA A 154 7.44 19.98 20.96
CA ALA A 154 8.88 19.73 20.97
C ALA A 154 9.62 20.27 19.72
#